data_AF-W1Y463-F1
#
_entry.id   AF-W1Y463-F1
#
_cell.length_a   1.000
_cell.length_b   1.000
_cell.length_c   1.000
_cell.angle_alpha   90.00
_cell.angle_beta   90.00
_cell.angle_gamma   90.00
#
_symmetry.space_group_name_H-M   'P 1'
#
loop_
_entity.id
_entity.type
_entity.pdbx_description
1 polymer ?
#
loop_
_entity_poly.entity_id
_entity_poly.type
_entity_poly.pdbx_seq_one_letter_code
_entity_poly.pdbx_strand_id
1 'polypeptide(L)'
;AAYLTRFAKTRGVAIVMVGHVTKDGSLAGPKVLEHCIDCSVLLDGDADSRFRTLRSHKNRFGAVNELGVFAMTEQGLREVSNPSAIFLSRGDEVTSGSSVM
;
A
#
# COMPACT_ATOMS: atom_id res chain seq x y z
N ALA A 1 -18.35 1.40 -11.22
CA ALA A 1 -16.94 1.40 -11.69
C ALA A 1 -16.80 1.56 -13.19
N ALA A 2 -17.40 0.71 -14.03
CA ALA A 2 -17.24 0.78 -15.50
C ALA A 2 -17.53 2.17 -16.10
N TYR A 3 -18.56 2.87 -15.60
CA TYR A 3 -18.84 4.26 -15.98
C TYR A 3 -17.68 5.21 -15.68
N LEU A 4 -17.11 5.16 -14.47
CA LEU A 4 -15.99 6.00 -14.06
C LEU A 4 -14.73 5.71 -14.88
N THR A 5 -14.41 4.42 -15.11
CA THR A 5 -13.29 4.03 -15.98
C THR A 5 -13.46 4.57 -17.40
N ARG A 6 -14.66 4.46 -17.97
CA ARG A 6 -14.96 5.01 -19.31
C ARG A 6 -14.86 6.53 -19.31
N PHE A 7 -15.42 7.21 -18.32
CA PHE A 7 -15.33 8.66 -18.19
C PHE A 7 -13.88 9.13 -18.12
N ALA A 8 -13.05 8.50 -17.28
CA ALA A 8 -11.61 8.78 -17.17
C ALA A 8 -10.90 8.66 -18.52
N LYS A 9 -11.15 7.56 -19.26
CA LYS A 9 -10.56 7.32 -20.58
C LYS A 9 -11.03 8.32 -21.63
N THR A 10 -12.32 8.66 -21.66
CA THR A 10 -12.86 9.63 -22.63
C THR A 10 -12.40 11.07 -22.36
N ARG A 11 -12.22 11.44 -21.08
CA ARG A 11 -11.82 12.79 -20.68
C ARG A 11 -10.31 12.96 -20.52
N GLY A 12 -9.54 11.87 -20.53
CA GLY A 12 -8.10 11.90 -20.29
C GLY A 12 -7.72 12.32 -18.88
N VAL A 13 -8.54 12.00 -17.87
CA VAL A 13 -8.31 12.38 -16.46
C VAL A 13 -8.00 11.17 -15.59
N ALA A 14 -7.21 11.37 -14.53
CA ALA A 14 -6.99 10.36 -13.50
C ALA A 14 -8.14 10.36 -12.49
N ILE A 15 -8.63 9.18 -12.11
CA ILE A 15 -9.62 8.99 -11.04
C ILE A 15 -9.03 8.06 -10.00
N VAL A 16 -8.99 8.52 -8.74
CA VAL A 16 -8.61 7.71 -7.58
C VAL A 16 -9.89 7.28 -6.86
N MET A 17 -10.06 5.98 -6.64
CA MET A 17 -11.18 5.42 -5.89
C MET A 17 -10.66 4.83 -4.58
N VAL A 18 -11.28 5.21 -3.46
CA VAL A 18 -10.94 4.69 -2.13
C VAL A 18 -11.97 3.65 -1.74
N GLY A 19 -11.53 2.43 -1.44
CA GLY A 19 -12.37 1.36 -0.91
C GLY A 19 -11.78 0.87 0.41
N HIS A 20 -12.62 0.80 1.44
CA HIS A 20 -12.20 0.36 2.77
C HIS A 20 -12.26 -1.17 2.87
N VAL A 21 -11.39 -1.77 3.67
CA VAL A 21 -11.44 -3.20 3.98
C VAL A 21 -12.17 -3.36 5.32
N THR A 22 -13.20 -4.21 5.38
CA THR A 22 -13.93 -4.49 6.63
C THR A 22 -13.38 -5.75 7.31
N LYS A 23 -13.74 -5.93 8.58
CA LYS A 23 -13.26 -7.03 9.45
C LYS A 23 -13.55 -8.43 8.91
N ASP A 24 -14.57 -8.56 8.07
CA ASP A 24 -15.02 -9.84 7.51
C ASP A 24 -14.12 -10.33 6.36
N GLY A 25 -13.01 -9.63 6.09
CA GLY A 25 -12.11 -9.90 4.96
C GLY A 25 -12.75 -9.60 3.60
N SER A 26 -14.04 -9.22 3.59
CA SER A 26 -14.70 -8.63 2.44
C SER A 26 -14.10 -7.25 2.22
N LEU A 27 -13.21 -7.15 1.24
CA LEU A 27 -12.81 -5.86 0.68
C LEU A 27 -14.11 -5.14 0.28
N ALA A 28 -14.50 -4.07 1.00
CA ALA A 28 -15.76 -3.38 0.71
C ALA A 28 -15.61 -2.61 -0.62
N GLY A 29 -15.81 -3.33 -1.73
CA GLY A 29 -15.71 -2.80 -3.08
C GLY A 29 -14.51 -3.31 -3.90
N PRO A 30 -13.23 -3.22 -3.47
CA PRO A 30 -12.14 -3.22 -4.45
C PRO A 30 -11.87 -4.57 -5.13
N LYS A 31 -12.17 -5.71 -4.49
CA LYS A 31 -11.96 -7.05 -5.09
C LYS A 31 -12.92 -7.27 -6.27
N VAL A 32 -14.16 -6.82 -6.12
CA VAL A 32 -15.16 -6.85 -7.21
C VAL A 32 -14.77 -5.90 -8.34
N LEU A 33 -14.05 -4.84 -8.03
CA LEU A 33 -13.59 -3.84 -9.00
C LEU A 33 -12.22 -4.15 -9.62
N GLU A 34 -11.48 -5.12 -9.08
CA GLU A 34 -10.09 -5.39 -9.42
C GLU A 34 -9.91 -5.69 -10.92
N HIS A 35 -10.88 -6.35 -11.54
CA HIS A 35 -10.88 -6.60 -12.98
C HIS A 35 -11.24 -5.36 -13.83
N CYS A 36 -11.98 -4.40 -13.27
CA CYS A 36 -12.50 -3.21 -13.97
C CYS A 36 -11.59 -1.97 -13.88
N ILE A 37 -10.59 -1.99 -12.99
CA ILE A 37 -9.64 -0.88 -12.79
C ILE A 37 -8.31 -1.12 -13.51
N ASP A 38 -7.61 -0.04 -13.83
CA ASP A 38 -6.31 -0.10 -14.50
C ASP A 38 -5.14 -0.25 -13.49
N CYS A 39 -5.31 0.21 -12.25
CA CYS A 39 -4.36 0.06 -11.15
C CYS A 39 -5.08 -0.25 -9.83
N SER A 40 -4.52 -1.15 -9.02
CA SER A 40 -4.96 -1.52 -7.67
C SER A 40 -3.78 -1.41 -6.72
N VAL A 41 -3.95 -0.61 -5.67
CA VAL A 41 -2.92 -0.38 -4.65
C VAL A 41 -3.57 -0.53 -3.28
N LEU A 42 -2.91 -1.29 -2.41
CA LEU A 42 -3.34 -1.50 -1.04
C LEU A 42 -2.41 -0.74 -0.10
N LEU A 43 -3.00 0.12 0.74
CA LEU A 43 -2.30 0.69 1.88
C LEU A 43 -2.62 -0.18 3.10
N ASP A 44 -1.62 -0.93 3.54
CA ASP A 44 -1.71 -1.83 4.69
C ASP A 44 -0.88 -1.28 5.85
N GLY A 45 -1.29 -1.63 7.06
CA GLY A 45 -0.63 -1.25 8.29
C GLY A 45 -1.01 -2.21 9.39
N ASP A 46 -0.03 -2.96 9.88
CA ASP A 46 -0.22 -3.74 11.09
C ASP A 46 -0.49 -2.80 12.28
N ALA A 47 -1.33 -3.24 13.22
CA ALA A 47 -1.77 -2.44 14.36
C ALA A 47 -0.59 -1.96 15.22
N ASP A 48 0.44 -2.79 15.35
CA ASP A 48 1.66 -2.49 16.12
C ASP A 48 2.74 -1.76 15.31
N SER A 49 2.58 -1.66 13.98
CA SER A 49 3.57 -1.00 13.15
C SER A 49 3.30 0.51 13.07
N ARG A 50 4.32 1.31 13.38
CA ARG A 50 4.33 2.76 13.09
C ARG A 50 4.39 3.05 11.58
N PHE A 51 4.63 2.03 10.78
CA PHE A 51 4.76 2.11 9.33
C PHE A 51 3.50 1.63 8.64
N ARG A 52 3.30 2.16 7.44
CA ARG A 52 2.26 1.76 6.48
C ARG A 52 2.96 1.38 5.20
N THR A 53 2.57 0.27 4.62
CA THR A 53 3.10 -0.21 3.35
C THR A 53 2.05 -0.02 2.26
N LEU A 54 2.44 0.68 1.19
CA LEU A 54 1.64 0.82 -0.01
C LEU A 54 2.15 -0.20 -1.03
N ARG A 55 1.33 -1.18 -1.40
CA ARG A 55 1.72 -2.24 -2.35
C ARG A 55 0.81 -2.25 -3.57
N SER A 56 1.40 -2.29 -4.76
CA SER A 56 0.62 -2.50 -5.99
C SER A 56 0.31 -3.99 -6.18
N HIS A 57 -0.97 -4.30 -6.32
CA HIS A 57 -1.46 -5.64 -6.67
C HIS A 57 -1.78 -5.77 -8.17
N LYS A 58 -2.10 -4.64 -8.81
CA LYS A 58 -2.33 -4.55 -10.25
C LYS A 58 -1.83 -3.20 -10.74
N ASN A 59 -1.06 -3.18 -11.81
CA ASN A 59 -0.60 -1.94 -12.42
C ASN A 59 -0.47 -2.13 -13.93
N ARG A 60 -1.34 -1.49 -14.72
CA ARG A 60 -1.22 -1.48 -16.19
C ARG A 60 -0.19 -0.49 -16.72
N PHE A 61 0.37 0.35 -15.86
CA PHE A 61 1.27 1.44 -16.23
C PHE A 61 2.67 1.31 -15.62
N GLY A 62 3.00 0.18 -14.99
CA GLY A 62 4.26 -0.03 -14.28
C GLY A 62 4.36 -1.42 -13.68
N ALA A 63 5.34 -1.62 -12.80
CA ALA A 63 5.53 -2.92 -12.16
C ALA A 63 4.43 -3.20 -11.13
N VAL A 64 4.12 -4.50 -10.99
CA VAL A 64 3.35 -5.03 -9.87
C VAL A 64 4.31 -5.33 -8.72
N ASN A 65 3.80 -5.41 -7.49
CA ASN A 65 4.59 -5.63 -6.28
C ASN A 65 5.63 -4.54 -5.96
N GLU A 66 5.52 -3.36 -6.57
CA GLU A 66 6.20 -2.17 -6.03
C GLU A 66 5.71 -1.88 -4.62
N LEU A 67 6.66 -1.52 -3.75
CA LEU A 67 6.44 -1.30 -2.32
C LEU A 67 6.91 0.11 -1.95
N GLY A 68 5.98 0.94 -1.50
CA GLY A 68 6.28 2.18 -0.80
C GLY A 68 6.13 1.97 0.70
N VAL A 69 7.08 2.46 1.49
CA VAL A 69 7.00 2.42 2.96
C VAL A 69 6.82 3.84 3.47
N PHE A 70 5.83 4.04 4.34
CA PHE A 70 5.45 5.34 4.87
C PHE A 70 5.37 5.29 6.40
N ALA A 71 5.69 6.39 7.06
CA ALA A 71 5.45 6.58 8.49
C ALA A 71 4.34 7.62 8.68
N MET A 72 3.39 7.36 9.58
CA MET A 72 2.38 8.35 9.94
C MET A 72 2.98 9.33 10.96
N THR A 73 3.03 10.60 10.58
CA THR A 73 3.48 11.70 11.44
C THR A 73 2.29 12.61 11.78
N GLU A 74 2.50 13.59 12.65
CA GLU A 74 1.49 14.63 12.94
C GLU A 74 1.07 15.42 11.69
N GLN A 75 1.95 15.50 10.69
CA GLN A 75 1.70 16.18 9.41
C GLN A 75 1.14 15.24 8.32
N GLY A 76 0.93 13.96 8.64
CA GLY A 76 0.45 12.94 7.71
C GLY A 76 1.51 11.89 7.32
N LEU A 77 1.24 11.17 6.24
CA LEU A 77 2.11 10.09 5.74
C LEU A 77 3.38 10.66 5.10
N ARG A 78 4.53 10.25 5.61
CA ARG A 78 5.85 10.60 5.09
C ARG A 78 6.55 9.35 4.57
N GLU A 79 7.15 9.45 3.38
CA GLU A 79 7.92 8.36 2.79
C GLU A 79 9.16 8.01 3.64
N VAL A 80 9.43 6.71 3.74
CA VAL A 80 10.61 6.14 4.39
C VAL A 80 11.52 5.58 3.32
N SER A 81 12.57 6.32 2.98
CA SER A 81 13.49 5.99 1.89
C SER A 81 14.39 4.78 2.17
N ASN A 82 14.68 4.51 3.46
CA ASN A 82 15.48 3.36 3.88
C ASN A 82 14.73 2.55 4.95
N PRO A 83 13.82 1.65 4.54
CA PRO A 83 13.09 0.81 5.48
C PRO A 83 14.01 -0.21 6.18
N SER A 84 15.13 -0.60 5.56
CA SER A 84 16.09 -1.54 6.14
C SER A 84 16.79 -0.99 7.40
N ALA A 85 16.94 0.34 7.51
CA ALA A 85 17.48 0.98 8.71
C ALA A 85 16.70 0.62 9.98
N ILE A 86 15.40 0.33 9.86
CA ILE A 86 14.52 -0.06 10.97
C ILE A 86 14.94 -1.43 11.56
N PHE A 87 15.37 -2.36 10.70
CA PHE A 87 15.85 -3.68 11.13
C PHE A 87 17.31 -3.64 11.60
N LEU A 88 18.07 -2.64 11.17
CA LEU A 88 19.47 -2.42 11.55
C LEU A 88 19.62 -1.68 12.88
N SER A 89 18.60 -0.94 13.34
CA SER A 89 18.52 -0.37 14.69
C SER A 89 18.23 -1.45 15.76
N ARG A 90 19.04 -2.51 15.78
CA ARG A 90 19.19 -3.39 16.95
C ARG A 90 20.07 -2.67 17.97
N GLY A 91 19.85 -2.92 19.26
CA GLY A 91 20.72 -2.37 20.31
C GLY A 91 22.18 -2.76 20.08
N ASP A 92 23.11 -1.97 20.63
CA ASP A 92 24.56 -2.11 20.43
C ASP A 92 25.12 -3.51 20.79
N GLU A 93 24.35 -4.35 21.48
CA GLU A 93 24.71 -5.72 21.83
C GLU A 93 24.20 -6.74 20.82
N VAL A 94 25.13 -7.42 20.15
CA VAL A 94 24.85 -8.63 19.36
C VAL A 94 24.36 -9.73 20.29
N THR A 95 23.05 -9.94 20.34
CA THR A 95 22.45 -11.02 21.13
C THR A 95 22.36 -12.30 20.30
N SER A 96 22.91 -13.41 20.83
CA SER A 96 22.76 -14.74 20.23
C SER A 96 21.28 -15.12 20.11
N GLY A 97 20.89 -15.69 18.96
CA GLY A 97 19.51 -16.13 18.69
C GLY A 97 18.63 -15.14 17.92
N SER A 98 19.16 -14.00 17.49
CA SER A 98 18.39 -12.97 16.78
C SER A 98 18.37 -13.17 15.26
N SER A 99 17.23 -13.59 14.69
CA SER A 99 17.03 -13.80 13.24
C SER A 99 16.11 -12.74 12.63
N VAL A 100 16.35 -12.34 11.38
CA VAL A 100 15.40 -11.60 10.53
C VAL A 100 15.19 -12.46 9.29
N MET A 101 13.93 -12.74 8.95
CA MET A 101 13.56 -13.49 7.75
C MET A 101 13.02 -12.54 6.68
#